data_AF-T0G5Q7-F1
#
_entry.id   AF-T0G5Q7-F1
#
_cell.length_a   1.000
_cell.length_b   1.000
_cell.length_c   1.000
_cell.angle_alpha   90.00
_cell.angle_beta   90.00
_cell.angle_gamma   90.00
#
_symmetry.space_group_name_H-M   'P 1'
#
loop_
_entity.id
_entity.type
_entity.pdbx_description
1 polymer ?
#
loop_
_entity_poly.entity_id
_entity_poly.type
_entity_poly.pdbx_seq_one_letter_code
_entity_poly.pdbx_strand_id
1 'polypeptide(L)'
;MMAAILMAIALQTAAQTYRPLLTFSAHPALRRVTTRVDVGLLAGGRGTKDYWFRKTVQPDGGEIAETLWADTLSCPGGRSVLEELAALEGPRPHVYGLDGRDDIVMMADGVTYRLDAQSAPLFGNGRITLRTNRGTPLARWVEAALSSLAGCWKQEPPKRVS
;
A
#
# COMPACT_ATOMS: atom_id res chain seq x y z
N MET A 1 33.70 -45.13 19.49
CA MET A 1 34.13 -43.72 19.55
C MET A 1 34.17 -43.22 18.12
N MET A 2 33.49 -42.17 17.65
CA MET A 2 32.75 -41.06 18.25
C MET A 2 31.55 -40.75 17.34
N ALA A 3 30.46 -40.34 17.96
CA ALA A 3 29.27 -39.80 17.32
C ALA A 3 29.52 -38.40 16.77
N ALA A 4 28.88 -38.05 15.65
CA ALA A 4 28.68 -36.66 15.23
C ALA A 4 27.20 -36.49 14.86
N ILE A 5 26.42 -36.03 15.83
CA ILE A 5 25.03 -35.61 15.67
C ILE A 5 25.06 -34.17 15.15
N LEU A 6 24.74 -33.98 13.87
CA LEU A 6 24.49 -32.65 13.30
C LEU A 6 23.06 -32.23 13.67
N MET A 7 22.95 -31.43 14.73
CA MET A 7 21.71 -30.71 15.05
C MET A 7 21.52 -29.58 14.03
N ALA A 8 20.57 -29.76 13.10
CA ALA A 8 20.02 -28.67 12.33
C ALA A 8 19.10 -27.85 13.24
N ILE A 9 19.58 -26.69 13.70
CA ILE A 9 18.75 -25.71 14.40
C ILE A 9 17.83 -25.08 13.35
N ALA A 10 16.60 -25.56 13.27
CA ALA A 10 15.55 -24.90 12.51
C ALA A 10 15.22 -23.57 13.23
N LEU A 11 15.74 -22.45 12.72
CA LEU A 11 15.30 -21.12 13.09
C LEU A 11 13.83 -20.97 12.69
N GLN A 12 12.92 -21.23 13.64
CA GLN A 12 11.53 -20.84 13.51
C GLN A 12 11.45 -19.32 13.63
N THR A 13 11.61 -18.61 12.52
CA THR A 13 11.12 -17.23 12.43
C THR A 13 9.62 -17.28 12.65
N ALA A 14 9.15 -16.82 13.82
CA ALA A 14 7.73 -16.64 14.08
C ALA A 14 7.15 -15.78 12.96
N ALA A 15 6.30 -16.37 12.12
CA ALA A 15 5.70 -15.70 10.99
C ALA A 15 4.74 -14.62 11.50
N GLN A 16 5.24 -13.40 11.68
CA GLN A 16 4.41 -12.27 12.05
C GLN A 16 3.38 -12.05 10.95
N THR A 17 2.10 -12.26 11.25
CA THR A 17 1.04 -12.14 10.25
C THR A 17 0.74 -10.66 9.98
N TYR A 18 1.36 -10.12 8.94
CA TYR A 18 1.09 -8.76 8.47
C TYR A 18 -0.27 -8.70 7.79
N ARG A 19 -1.28 -8.18 8.49
CA ARG A 19 -2.63 -7.97 7.96
C ARG A 19 -2.79 -6.52 7.50
N PRO A 20 -2.92 -6.26 6.18
CA PRO A 20 -3.10 -4.91 5.69
C PRO A 20 -4.50 -4.39 6.04
N LEU A 21 -4.55 -3.12 6.45
CA LEU A 21 -5.77 -2.34 6.61
C LEU A 21 -6.14 -1.60 5.31
N LEU A 22 -5.11 -1.23 4.54
CA LEU A 22 -5.22 -0.44 3.34
C LEU A 22 -4.17 -0.93 2.34
N THR A 23 -4.51 -0.84 1.06
CA THR A 23 -3.60 -1.08 -0.06
C THR A 23 -3.75 0.04 -1.07
N PHE A 24 -2.65 0.57 -1.59
CA PHE A 24 -2.67 1.38 -2.79
C PHE A 24 -1.69 0.87 -3.83
N SER A 25 -1.89 1.21 -5.10
CA SER A 25 -0.99 0.79 -6.17
C SER A 25 -0.96 1.75 -7.34
N ALA A 26 0.17 1.75 -8.05
CA ALA A 26 0.35 2.37 -9.35
C ALA A 26 0.71 1.28 -10.38
N HIS A 27 -0.02 1.26 -11.49
CA HIS A 27 0.17 0.30 -12.58
C HIS A 27 0.26 1.05 -13.93
N PRO A 28 1.48 1.36 -14.40
CA PRO A 28 1.68 2.01 -15.69
C PRO A 28 1.42 1.04 -16.85
N ALA A 29 0.46 1.37 -17.72
CA ALA A 29 0.01 0.48 -18.80
C ALA A 29 1.15 0.04 -19.75
N LEU A 30 2.15 0.90 -19.97
CA LEU A 30 3.27 0.64 -20.87
C LEU A 30 4.44 -0.12 -20.23
N ARG A 31 4.60 -0.05 -18.90
CA ARG A 31 5.75 -0.66 -18.21
C ARG A 31 5.48 -2.07 -17.71
N ARG A 32 4.22 -2.52 -17.71
CA ARG A 32 3.79 -3.86 -17.25
C ARG A 32 4.38 -4.26 -15.90
N VAL A 33 4.48 -3.29 -14.99
CA VAL A 33 4.97 -3.49 -13.62
C VAL A 33 3.99 -2.80 -12.69
N THR A 34 3.56 -3.52 -11.67
CA THR A 34 2.70 -3.00 -10.61
C THR A 34 3.55 -2.71 -9.38
N THR A 35 3.51 -1.46 -8.93
CA THR A 35 3.97 -1.09 -7.59
C THR A 35 2.76 -1.09 -6.67
N ARG A 36 2.73 -2.00 -5.72
CA ARG A 36 1.69 -2.11 -4.69
C ARG A 36 2.31 -1.75 -3.34
N VAL A 37 1.57 -1.01 -2.53
CA VAL A 37 1.93 -0.73 -1.14
C VAL A 37 0.78 -1.18 -0.25
N ASP A 38 1.07 -2.14 0.61
CA ASP A 38 0.21 -2.56 1.71
C ASP A 38 0.56 -1.76 2.96
N VAL A 39 -0.45 -1.37 3.73
CA VAL A 39 -0.29 -0.64 4.98
C VAL A 39 -1.06 -1.35 6.07
N GLY A 40 -0.47 -1.48 7.25
CA GLY A 40 -1.15 -2.00 8.43
C GLY A 40 -0.59 -1.44 9.72
N LEU A 41 -1.19 -1.85 10.84
CA LEU A 41 -0.74 -1.43 12.16
C LEU A 41 0.56 -2.12 12.51
N LEU A 42 1.54 -1.34 12.94
CA LEU A 42 2.69 -1.86 13.64
C LEU A 42 2.21 -2.33 15.02
N ALA A 43 2.40 -3.61 15.30
CA ALA A 43 1.88 -4.20 16.53
C ALA A 43 2.45 -3.46 17.76
N GLY A 44 1.57 -3.19 18.75
CA GLY A 44 1.81 -2.90 20.17
C GLY A 44 2.51 -1.61 20.59
N GLY A 45 1.92 -0.48 20.23
CA GLY A 45 2.03 0.75 21.01
C GLY A 45 0.97 0.82 22.13
N ARG A 46 1.34 1.37 23.29
CA ARG A 46 0.41 1.99 24.23
C ARG A 46 0.42 3.50 23.95
N GLY A 47 -0.48 3.98 23.08
CA GLY A 47 -0.53 5.39 22.67
C GLY A 47 -0.91 5.59 21.21
N THR A 48 -0.22 6.51 20.53
CA THR A 48 -0.36 6.79 19.08
C THR A 48 -0.17 5.52 18.25
N LYS A 49 -1.02 5.35 17.22
CA LYS A 49 -0.90 4.23 16.29
C LYS A 49 0.26 4.46 15.33
N ASP A 50 1.15 3.49 15.24
CA ASP A 50 2.22 3.42 14.25
C ASP A 50 1.87 2.39 13.17
N TYR A 51 2.45 2.59 11.98
CA TYR A 51 2.08 1.86 10.79
C TYR A 51 3.32 1.30 10.11
N TRP A 52 3.20 0.10 9.56
CA TRP A 52 4.15 -0.45 8.61
C TRP A 52 3.62 -0.24 7.18
N PHE A 53 4.55 -0.11 6.25
CA PHE A 53 4.32 -0.08 4.82
C PHE A 53 5.11 -1.22 4.20
N ARG A 54 4.49 -1.98 3.31
CA ARG A 54 5.14 -3.01 2.50
C ARG A 54 4.94 -2.70 1.04
N LYS A 55 6.01 -2.30 0.36
CA LYS A 55 6.06 -2.11 -1.09
C LYS A 55 6.39 -3.45 -1.75
N THR A 56 5.56 -3.89 -2.68
CA THR A 56 5.86 -4.98 -3.60
C THR A 56 5.91 -4.47 -5.03
N VAL A 57 6.95 -4.83 -5.76
CA VAL A 57 7.09 -4.54 -7.20
C VAL A 57 6.97 -5.85 -7.94
N GLN A 58 6.00 -5.94 -8.84
CA GLN A 58 5.67 -7.18 -9.54
C GLN A 58 5.46 -6.91 -11.04
N PRO A 59 6.21 -7.58 -11.93
CA PRO A 59 5.89 -7.61 -13.37
C PRO A 59 4.54 -8.27 -13.64
N ASP A 60 3.83 -7.83 -14.66
CA ASP A 60 2.54 -8.40 -15.02
C ASP A 60 2.66 -9.89 -15.38
N GLY A 61 1.89 -10.73 -14.68
CA GLY A 61 1.93 -12.18 -14.85
C GLY A 61 3.21 -12.85 -14.32
N GLY A 62 4.10 -12.10 -13.67
CA GLY A 62 5.34 -12.60 -13.07
C GLY A 62 5.27 -12.74 -11.55
N GLU A 63 6.34 -13.28 -10.96
CA GLU A 63 6.53 -13.32 -9.52
C GLU A 63 6.91 -11.95 -8.95
N ILE A 64 6.82 -11.80 -7.63
CA ILE A 64 7.23 -10.57 -6.94
C ILE A 64 8.74 -10.39 -7.13
N ALA A 65 9.13 -9.31 -7.82
CA ALA A 65 10.53 -9.01 -8.09
C ALA A 65 11.22 -8.36 -6.89
N GLU A 66 10.48 -7.58 -6.10
CA GLU A 66 11.03 -6.85 -4.96
C GLU A 66 9.99 -6.71 -3.85
N THR A 67 10.40 -6.89 -2.60
CA THR A 67 9.64 -6.52 -1.41
C THR A 67 10.48 -5.64 -0.50
N LEU A 68 9.95 -4.46 -0.17
CA LEU A 68 10.58 -3.48 0.70
C LEU A 68 9.61 -3.01 1.78
N TRP A 69 10.16 -2.53 2.88
CA TRP A 69 9.43 -2.16 4.06
C TRP A 69 9.80 -0.76 4.54
N ALA A 70 8.83 -0.07 5.12
CA ALA A 70 9.04 1.18 5.87
C ALA A 70 8.08 1.22 7.05
N ASP A 71 8.26 2.16 7.96
CA ASP A 71 7.42 2.33 9.14
C ASP A 71 7.38 3.79 9.60
N THR A 72 6.35 4.17 10.35
CA THR A 72 6.20 5.56 10.84
C THR A 72 7.14 5.93 11.99
N LEU A 73 7.85 4.98 12.60
CA LEU A 73 8.82 5.27 13.66
C LEU A 73 10.14 5.79 13.07
N SER A 74 10.59 5.17 11.98
CA SER A 74 11.85 5.50 11.32
C SER A 74 11.69 6.37 10.07
N CYS A 75 10.46 6.56 9.58
CA CYS A 75 10.13 7.39 8.43
C CYS A 75 9.10 8.48 8.79
N PRO A 76 9.55 9.72 9.09
CA PRO A 76 8.64 10.83 9.43
C PRO A 76 7.57 11.08 8.36
N GLY A 77 7.91 10.94 7.07
CA GLY A 77 6.97 11.12 5.96
C GLY A 77 5.82 10.12 5.93
N GLY A 78 5.96 8.95 6.59
CA GLY A 78 4.92 7.92 6.60
C GLY A 78 3.64 8.35 7.28
N ARG A 79 3.69 9.19 8.33
CA ARG A 79 2.47 9.67 9.00
C ARG A 79 1.70 10.65 8.10
N SER A 80 2.40 11.57 7.45
CA SER A 80 1.78 12.52 6.51
C SER A 80 1.05 11.83 5.37
N VAL A 81 1.59 10.71 4.84
CA VAL A 81 0.89 9.90 3.81
C VAL A 81 -0.51 9.47 4.25
N LEU A 82 -0.67 9.08 5.52
CA LEU A 82 -1.95 8.61 6.06
C LEU A 82 -2.90 9.77 6.40
N GLU A 83 -2.37 10.89 6.86
CA GLU A 83 -3.14 12.11 7.11
C GLU A 83 -3.70 12.68 5.79
N GLU A 84 -2.88 12.72 4.74
CA GLU A 84 -3.32 13.14 3.40
C GLU A 84 -4.35 12.18 2.81
N LEU A 85 -4.21 10.86 3.07
CA LEU A 85 -5.21 9.87 2.64
C LEU A 85 -6.56 10.13 3.31
N ALA A 86 -6.56 10.47 4.59
CA ALA A 86 -7.79 10.78 5.33
C ALA A 86 -8.49 12.04 4.80
N ALA A 87 -7.74 12.95 4.18
CA ALA A 87 -8.24 14.18 3.55
C ALA A 87 -8.55 14.01 2.05
N LEU A 88 -8.41 12.81 1.49
CA LEU A 88 -8.57 12.57 0.06
C LEU A 88 -10.02 12.81 -0.39
N GLU A 89 -10.23 13.70 -1.36
CA GLU A 89 -11.54 13.89 -1.98
C GLU A 89 -11.94 12.66 -2.79
N GLY A 90 -13.09 12.07 -2.45
CA GLY A 90 -13.65 10.91 -3.16
C GLY A 90 -14.27 11.31 -4.51
N PRO A 91 -14.33 10.37 -5.48
CA PRO A 91 -15.02 10.63 -6.74
C PRO A 91 -16.51 10.85 -6.48
N ARG A 92 -17.11 11.78 -7.23
CA ARG A 92 -18.55 11.99 -7.23
C ARG A 92 -19.20 11.03 -8.23
N PRO A 93 -20.31 10.36 -7.90
CA PRO A 93 -21.04 9.55 -8.86
C PRO A 93 -21.45 10.40 -10.06
N HIS A 94 -21.15 9.93 -11.26
CA HIS A 94 -21.72 10.45 -12.50
C HIS A 94 -22.90 9.56 -12.88
N VAL A 95 -24.04 10.19 -13.19
CA VAL A 95 -25.27 9.48 -13.58
C VAL A 95 -25.61 9.88 -14.99
N TYR A 96 -25.42 8.93 -15.91
CA TYR A 96 -25.65 9.14 -17.33
C TYR A 96 -27.00 9.81 -17.60
N GLY A 97 -26.99 10.88 -18.41
CA GLY A 97 -28.19 11.63 -18.79
C GLY A 97 -28.71 12.68 -17.78
N LEU A 98 -28.13 12.82 -16.59
CA LEU A 98 -28.56 13.85 -15.61
C LEU A 98 -27.76 15.15 -15.66
N ASP A 99 -26.50 15.08 -16.11
CA ASP A 99 -25.52 16.16 -16.01
C ASP A 99 -24.99 16.63 -17.37
N GLY A 100 -25.65 16.22 -18.46
CA GLY A 100 -25.45 16.74 -19.82
C GLY A 100 -24.04 16.55 -20.39
N ARG A 101 -23.24 15.68 -19.77
CA ARG A 101 -21.85 15.40 -20.12
C ARG A 101 -21.72 13.90 -20.41
N ASP A 102 -21.94 13.55 -21.67
CA ASP A 102 -21.86 12.16 -22.17
C ASP A 102 -20.48 11.85 -22.79
N ASP A 103 -19.43 12.56 -22.36
CA ASP A 103 -18.11 12.44 -22.98
C ASP A 103 -17.41 11.15 -22.52
N ILE A 104 -17.25 10.21 -23.44
CA ILE A 104 -16.40 9.04 -23.26
C ILE A 104 -14.94 9.48 -23.34
N VAL A 105 -14.30 9.65 -22.17
CA VAL A 105 -12.86 9.94 -22.11
C VAL A 105 -12.07 8.63 -22.21
N MET A 106 -11.54 8.34 -23.40
CA MET A 106 -10.55 7.27 -23.58
C MET A 106 -9.16 7.78 -23.21
N MET A 107 -8.50 7.11 -22.25
CA MET A 107 -7.10 7.39 -21.92
C MET A 107 -6.21 6.22 -22.37
N ALA A 108 -5.36 6.44 -23.37
CA ALA A 108 -4.60 5.38 -24.05
C ALA A 108 -3.22 5.07 -23.43
N ASP A 109 -2.60 6.01 -22.69
CA ASP A 109 -1.21 5.90 -22.21
C ASP A 109 -1.08 5.93 -20.66
N GLY A 110 -2.21 5.78 -19.98
CA GLY A 110 -2.36 6.13 -18.57
C GLY A 110 -1.67 5.20 -17.56
N VAL A 111 -1.65 5.66 -16.31
CA VAL A 111 -1.28 4.87 -15.13
C VAL A 111 -2.56 4.59 -14.36
N THR A 112 -2.86 3.33 -14.12
CA THR A 112 -4.00 2.97 -13.26
C THR A 112 -3.57 3.07 -11.81
N TYR A 113 -4.24 3.93 -11.05
CA TYR A 113 -4.07 4.06 -9.61
C TYR A 113 -5.25 3.39 -8.92
N ARG A 114 -4.95 2.56 -7.92
CA ARG A 114 -5.97 1.87 -7.12
C ARG A 114 -5.74 2.16 -5.64
N LEU A 115 -6.82 2.34 -4.91
CA LEU A 115 -6.89 2.34 -3.45
C LEU A 115 -7.93 1.30 -3.02
N ASP A 116 -7.59 0.52 -2.02
CA ASP A 116 -8.48 -0.44 -1.37
C ASP A 116 -8.32 -0.30 0.14
N ALA A 117 -9.37 0.14 0.83
CA ALA A 117 -9.33 0.44 2.25
C ALA A 117 -10.57 -0.06 2.97
N GLN A 118 -10.45 -0.36 4.26
CA GLN A 118 -11.61 -0.59 5.11
C GLN A 118 -12.40 0.71 5.30
N SER A 119 -13.73 0.64 5.20
CA SER A 119 -14.60 1.77 5.53
C SER A 119 -14.61 2.01 7.05
N ALA A 120 -15.00 3.23 7.46
CA ALA A 120 -15.21 3.49 8.88
C ALA A 120 -16.28 2.52 9.46
N PRO A 121 -16.18 2.15 10.76
CA PRO A 121 -17.11 1.20 11.39
C PRO A 121 -18.58 1.59 11.28
N LEU A 122 -18.87 2.91 11.23
CA LEU A 122 -20.21 3.45 11.03
C LEU A 122 -20.88 2.99 9.72
N PHE A 123 -20.10 2.51 8.75
CA PHE A 123 -20.57 1.94 7.48
C PHE A 123 -20.50 0.41 7.44
N GLY A 124 -20.45 -0.27 8.61
CA GLY A 124 -20.58 -1.72 8.70
C GLY A 124 -19.34 -2.52 8.32
N ASN A 125 -18.13 -1.96 8.46
CA ASN A 125 -16.86 -2.60 8.10
C ASN A 125 -16.76 -3.05 6.63
N GLY A 126 -17.39 -2.31 5.72
CA GLY A 126 -17.27 -2.52 4.27
C GLY A 126 -15.86 -2.22 3.74
N ARG A 127 -15.64 -2.46 2.45
CA ARG A 127 -14.42 -2.07 1.74
C ARG A 127 -14.73 -0.99 0.71
N ILE A 128 -13.89 0.03 0.68
CA ILE A 128 -13.91 1.08 -0.34
C ILE A 128 -12.83 0.75 -1.35
N THR A 129 -13.20 0.64 -2.62
CA THR A 129 -12.26 0.52 -3.73
C THR A 129 -12.39 1.75 -4.61
N LEU A 130 -11.29 2.47 -4.81
CA LEU A 130 -11.19 3.55 -5.80
C LEU A 130 -10.21 3.12 -6.88
N ARG A 131 -10.59 3.36 -8.14
CA ARG A 131 -9.70 3.16 -9.29
C ARG A 131 -9.79 4.38 -10.18
N THR A 132 -8.66 4.99 -10.48
CA THR A 132 -8.59 6.20 -11.29
C THR A 132 -7.38 6.17 -12.22
N ASN A 133 -7.26 7.18 -13.08
CA ASN A 133 -6.11 7.38 -13.95
C ASN A 133 -5.34 8.64 -13.53
N ARG A 134 -4.36 9.08 -14.34
CA ARG A 134 -3.60 10.32 -14.13
C ARG A 134 -4.52 11.53 -13.97
N GLY A 135 -4.02 12.55 -13.26
CA GLY A 135 -4.69 13.84 -13.07
C GLY A 135 -5.75 13.85 -11.97
N THR A 136 -6.10 12.71 -11.37
CA THR A 136 -7.05 12.65 -10.26
C THR A 136 -6.39 12.95 -8.90
N PRO A 137 -7.18 13.31 -7.87
CA PRO A 137 -6.67 13.42 -6.50
C PRO A 137 -5.96 12.14 -6.03
N LEU A 138 -6.53 10.96 -6.32
CA LEU A 138 -5.93 9.68 -5.95
C LEU A 138 -4.56 9.47 -6.62
N ALA A 139 -4.42 9.79 -7.91
CA ALA A 139 -3.15 9.68 -8.61
C ALA A 139 -2.07 10.56 -7.97
N ARG A 140 -2.39 11.82 -7.69
CA ARG A 140 -1.46 12.75 -7.02
C ARG A 140 -1.03 12.24 -5.66
N TRP A 141 -1.98 11.76 -4.86
CA TRP A 141 -1.69 11.20 -3.54
C TRP A 141 -0.81 9.95 -3.62
N VAL A 142 -1.07 9.00 -4.53
CA VAL A 142 -0.23 7.79 -4.68
C VAL A 142 1.21 8.15 -5.03
N GLU A 143 1.41 9.05 -6.01
CA GLU A 143 2.74 9.48 -6.42
C GLU A 143 3.48 10.23 -5.30
N ALA A 144 2.78 11.12 -4.59
CA ALA A 144 3.32 11.82 -3.42
C ALA A 144 3.70 10.83 -2.30
N ALA A 145 2.86 9.82 -2.03
CA ALA A 145 3.13 8.79 -1.03
C ALA A 145 4.39 7.96 -1.37
N LEU A 146 4.53 7.54 -2.64
CA LEU A 146 5.72 6.82 -3.09
C LEU A 146 6.98 7.69 -2.97
N SER A 147 6.89 8.97 -3.30
CA SER A 147 7.99 9.94 -3.16
C SER A 147 8.38 10.15 -1.70
N SER A 148 7.40 10.40 -0.81
CA SER A 148 7.63 10.63 0.63
C SER A 148 8.28 9.44 1.33
N LEU A 149 8.05 8.22 0.83
CA LEU A 149 8.62 7.00 1.40
C LEU A 149 9.92 6.55 0.71
N ALA A 150 10.34 7.20 -0.38
CA ALA A 150 11.43 6.73 -1.24
C ALA A 150 12.75 6.48 -0.49
N GLY A 151 13.10 7.36 0.46
CA GLY A 151 14.32 7.25 1.27
C GLY A 151 14.22 6.31 2.47
N CYS A 152 13.03 5.74 2.74
CA CYS A 152 12.77 4.97 3.95
C CYS A 152 12.72 3.45 3.71
N TRP A 153 12.71 3.02 2.46
CA TRP A 153 12.55 1.61 2.10
C TRP A 153 13.75 0.76 2.54
N LYS A 154 13.47 -0.34 3.24
CA LYS A 154 14.45 -1.32 3.76
C LYS A 154 14.05 -2.74 3.33
N GLN A 155 15.01 -3.64 3.22
CA GLN A 155 14.74 -5.05 2.90
C GLN A 155 14.10 -5.81 4.06
N GLU A 156 14.44 -5.43 5.29
CA GLU A 156 13.92 -6.09 6.48
C GLU A 156 12.59 -5.48 6.92
N PRO A 157 11.61 -6.31 7.33
CA PRO A 157 10.39 -5.80 7.92
C PRO A 157 10.71 -5.07 9.24
N PRO A 158 9.91 -4.05 9.61
CA PRO A 158 10.12 -3.33 10.87
C PRO A 158 9.96 -4.30 12.04
N LYS A 159 11.06 -4.47 12.79
CA LYS A 159 11.09 -5.21 14.05
C LYS A 159 10.66 -4.25 15.15
N ARG A 160 9.81 -4.71 16.07
CA ARG A 160 9.62 -3.95 17.30
C ARG A 160 10.89 -4.10 18.14
N VAL A 161 11.44 -2.99 18.62
CA VAL A 161 12.38 -3.04 19.75
C VAL A 161 11.51 -3.24 20.99
N SER A 162 11.64 -4.40 21.62
CA SER A 162 10.96 -4.77 22.86
C SER A 162 11.40 -3.90 24.03
#